data_AF-A0A1J6IU54-F1
#
_entry.id   AF-A0A1J6IU54-F1
#
_cell.length_a   1.000
_cell.length_b   1.000
_cell.length_c   1.000
_cell.angle_alpha   90.00
_cell.angle_beta   90.00
_cell.angle_gamma   90.00
#
_symmetry.space_group_name_H-M   'P 1'
#
loop_
_entity.id
_entity.type
_entity.pdbx_description
1 polymer ?
#
loop_
_entity_poly.entity_id
_entity_poly.type
_entity_poly.pdbx_seq_one_letter_code
_entity_poly.pdbx_strand_id
1 'polypeptide(L)'
;IESRVNRPKHVNDGPNLNEASEMSSVFPTQGKPIGGSETFTLTQLEKTQAHRYVLLNCAAIKLLIRDYIRRSSKGRRPSATEVERRVNKEFPDWFPKRIMNPDITNTISTDLEFLAQGPCPDARRFTAYNINGFKFRTLSKEQGSQTQNSGVFLISDTSCIASNTNRNARQAD
;
A
#
# COMPACT_ATOMS: atom_id res chain seq x y z
N ILE A 1 -11.27 38.25 -19.42
CA ILE A 1 -10.68 38.70 -18.13
C ILE A 1 -10.23 37.46 -17.38
N GLU A 2 -8.93 37.23 -17.28
CA GLU A 2 -8.35 36.08 -16.57
C GLU A 2 -8.31 36.42 -15.07
N SER A 3 -9.10 35.73 -14.24
CA SER A 3 -9.12 35.96 -12.78
C SER A 3 -8.10 35.05 -12.09
N ARG A 4 -7.66 35.40 -10.86
CA ARG A 4 -6.82 34.52 -10.01
C ARG A 4 -7.39 33.10 -9.85
N VAL A 5 -8.69 32.93 -10.05
CA VAL A 5 -9.41 31.65 -9.96
C VAL A 5 -9.27 30.81 -11.24
N ASN A 6 -9.02 31.46 -12.38
CA ASN A 6 -8.84 30.80 -13.69
C ASN A 6 -7.37 30.50 -14.03
N ARG A 7 -6.41 30.90 -13.18
CA ARG A 7 -5.01 30.55 -13.39
C ARG A 7 -4.82 29.05 -13.17
N PRO A 8 -4.22 28.31 -14.11
CA PRO A 8 -3.86 26.92 -13.88
C PRO A 8 -3.02 26.83 -12.61
N LYS A 9 -3.33 25.88 -11.72
CA LYS A 9 -2.45 25.57 -10.58
C LYS A 9 -1.04 25.32 -11.13
N HIS A 10 -0.04 25.88 -10.46
CA HIS A 10 1.38 25.75 -10.88
C HIS A 10 1.84 24.29 -10.96
N VAL A 11 1.14 23.40 -10.26
CA VAL A 11 1.30 21.95 -10.30
C VAL A 11 -0.06 21.34 -10.66
N ASN A 12 -0.14 20.69 -11.82
CA ASN A 12 -1.34 19.95 -12.23
C ASN A 12 -1.29 18.53 -11.66
N ASP A 13 -2.06 18.31 -10.60
CA ASP A 13 -2.28 17.04 -9.90
C ASP A 13 -3.64 16.41 -10.22
N GLY A 14 -4.39 16.98 -11.18
CA GLY A 14 -5.69 16.46 -11.58
C GLY A 14 -5.61 15.07 -12.22
N PRO A 15 -6.70 14.29 -12.14
CA PRO A 15 -6.74 12.92 -12.65
C PRO A 15 -6.42 12.88 -14.15
N ASN A 16 -5.78 11.80 -14.57
CA ASN A 16 -5.44 11.60 -15.98
C ASN A 16 -6.74 11.24 -16.74
N LEU A 17 -7.28 12.18 -17.51
CA LEU A 17 -8.53 12.00 -18.27
C LEU A 17 -8.45 10.83 -19.28
N ASN A 18 -7.25 10.39 -19.64
CA ASN A 18 -7.01 9.29 -20.57
C ASN A 18 -6.97 7.90 -19.90
N GLU A 19 -6.97 7.82 -18.56
CA GLU A 19 -7.04 6.57 -17.79
C GLU A 19 -8.40 6.45 -17.07
N ALA A 20 -9.47 6.91 -17.72
CA ALA A 20 -10.85 6.71 -17.26
C ALA A 20 -11.28 5.25 -17.51
N SER A 21 -10.54 4.29 -16.97
CA SER A 21 -10.98 2.91 -16.81
C SER A 21 -11.34 2.75 -15.34
N GLU A 22 -12.60 2.38 -15.06
CA GLU A 22 -13.20 2.07 -13.76
C GLU A 22 -12.24 2.27 -12.58
N MET A 23 -12.19 3.50 -12.04
CA MET A 23 -11.37 3.77 -10.87
C MET A 23 -11.86 2.88 -9.73
N SER A 24 -10.98 1.99 -9.26
CA SER A 24 -11.23 1.19 -8.05
C SER A 24 -11.69 2.13 -6.94
N SER A 25 -12.88 1.85 -6.39
CA SER A 25 -13.41 2.61 -5.26
C SER A 25 -12.52 2.49 -4.02
N VAL A 26 -11.75 1.40 -3.95
CA VAL A 26 -10.87 1.07 -2.83
C VAL A 26 -9.50 1.75 -2.96
N PHE A 27 -8.99 1.94 -4.18
CA PHE A 27 -7.71 2.61 -4.45
C PHE A 27 -7.86 3.68 -5.52
N PRO A 28 -8.45 4.83 -5.19
CA PRO A 28 -8.55 5.93 -6.13
C PRO A 28 -7.15 6.45 -6.48
N THR A 29 -6.86 6.61 -7.78
CA THR A 29 -5.60 7.19 -8.24
C THR A 29 -5.42 8.57 -7.61
N GLN A 30 -4.34 8.75 -6.84
CA GLN A 30 -4.01 10.03 -6.21
C GLN A 30 -2.86 10.68 -6.94
N GLY A 31 -3.06 11.91 -7.42
CA GLY A 31 -2.03 12.66 -8.13
C GLY A 31 -1.79 12.17 -9.56
N LYS A 32 -0.65 12.58 -10.12
CA LYS A 32 -0.33 12.41 -11.54
C LYS A 32 1.18 12.22 -11.77
N PRO A 33 1.61 11.13 -12.44
CA PRO A 33 2.99 10.99 -12.86
C PRO A 33 3.35 11.96 -13.99
N ILE A 34 4.62 12.37 -14.04
CA ILE A 34 5.14 13.29 -15.06
C ILE A 34 6.31 12.64 -15.81
N GLY A 35 6.26 12.73 -17.14
CA GLY A 35 7.25 12.15 -18.04
C GLY A 35 6.98 10.69 -18.37
N GLY A 36 7.97 10.04 -19.00
CA GLY A 36 7.90 8.61 -19.31
C GLY A 36 8.00 7.75 -18.05
N SER A 37 7.46 6.53 -18.14
CA SER A 37 7.68 5.48 -17.14
C SER A 37 8.73 4.49 -17.62
N GLU A 38 9.54 4.01 -16.69
CA GLU A 38 10.35 2.81 -16.86
C GLU A 38 9.66 1.64 -16.14
N THR A 39 9.60 0.48 -16.79
CA THR A 39 9.03 -0.73 -16.19
C THR A 39 10.15 -1.59 -15.62
N PHE A 40 9.95 -2.14 -14.42
CA PHE A 40 10.87 -3.05 -13.77
C PHE A 40 10.12 -4.14 -13.02
N THR A 41 10.73 -5.30 -12.83
CA THR A 41 10.11 -6.42 -12.14
C THR A 41 10.42 -6.36 -10.64
N LEU A 42 9.40 -6.53 -9.81
CA LEU A 42 9.53 -6.62 -8.36
C LEU A 42 10.09 -7.98 -7.94
N THR A 43 10.98 -7.98 -6.95
CA THR A 43 11.41 -9.20 -6.26
C THR A 43 10.24 -9.81 -5.47
N GLN A 44 10.34 -11.10 -5.14
CA GLN A 44 9.31 -11.77 -4.33
C GLN A 44 9.11 -11.10 -2.96
N LEU A 45 10.21 -10.60 -2.37
CA LEU A 45 10.16 -9.89 -1.09
C LEU A 45 9.39 -8.57 -1.22
N GLU A 46 9.69 -7.76 -2.24
CA GLU A 46 9.00 -6.49 -2.50
C GLU A 46 7.51 -6.71 -2.78
N LYS A 47 7.15 -7.73 -3.56
CA LYS A 47 5.74 -8.11 -3.79
C LYS A 47 5.04 -8.44 -2.48
N THR A 48 5.67 -9.26 -1.64
CA THR A 48 5.13 -9.67 -0.34
C THR A 48 4.95 -8.46 0.58
N GLN A 49 5.93 -7.57 0.64
CA GLN A 49 5.87 -6.36 1.47
C GLN A 49 4.81 -5.38 0.98
N ALA A 50 4.76 -5.11 -0.33
CA ALA A 50 3.76 -4.24 -0.95
C ALA A 50 2.34 -4.77 -0.73
N HIS A 51 2.13 -6.06 -0.97
CA HIS A 51 0.83 -6.71 -0.76
C HIS A 51 0.39 -6.61 0.71
N ARG A 52 1.28 -6.97 1.65
CA ARG A 52 1.00 -6.86 3.09
C ARG A 52 0.65 -5.42 3.46
N TYR A 53 1.42 -4.43 3.00
CA TYR A 53 1.16 -3.03 3.31
C TYR A 53 -0.24 -2.60 2.87
N VAL A 54 -0.63 -2.94 1.64
CA VAL A 54 -1.96 -2.63 1.11
C VAL A 54 -3.08 -3.30 1.92
N LEU A 55 -2.93 -4.59 2.24
CA LEU A 55 -3.91 -5.32 3.04
C LEU A 55 -4.11 -4.72 4.44
N LEU A 56 -3.05 -4.28 5.09
CA LEU A 56 -3.14 -3.73 6.46
C LEU A 56 -3.68 -2.30 6.52
N ASN A 57 -3.48 -1.53 5.46
CA ASN A 57 -3.87 -0.13 5.42
C ASN A 57 -5.22 0.11 4.72
N CYS A 58 -5.75 -0.87 3.99
CA CYS A 58 -7.06 -0.76 3.35
C CYS A 58 -8.23 -0.87 4.33
N ALA A 59 -9.13 0.11 4.34
CA ALA A 59 -10.28 0.16 5.23
C ALA A 59 -11.24 -1.03 5.05
N ALA A 60 -11.49 -1.45 3.81
CA ALA A 60 -12.33 -2.62 3.52
C ALA A 60 -11.73 -3.92 4.10
N ILE A 61 -10.39 -4.04 4.06
CA ILE A 61 -9.67 -5.20 4.59
C ILE A 61 -9.62 -5.21 6.11
N LYS A 62 -9.58 -4.05 6.78
CA LYS A 62 -9.63 -3.97 8.26
C LYS A 62 -10.84 -4.69 8.85
N LEU A 63 -12.00 -4.64 8.17
CA LEU A 63 -13.19 -5.37 8.59
C LEU A 63 -13.02 -6.90 8.45
N LEU A 64 -12.38 -7.36 7.36
CA LEU A 64 -12.08 -8.77 7.15
C LEU A 64 -11.02 -9.30 8.13
N ILE A 65 -10.02 -8.48 8.48
CA ILE A 65 -9.04 -8.79 9.53
C ILE A 65 -9.77 -9.01 10.87
N ARG A 66 -10.73 -8.14 11.21
CA ARG A 66 -11.53 -8.30 12.43
C ARG A 66 -12.34 -9.60 12.42
N ASP A 67 -12.96 -9.96 11.29
CA ASP A 67 -13.68 -11.23 11.15
C ASP A 67 -12.75 -12.44 11.27
N TYR A 68 -11.59 -12.40 10.62
CA TYR A 68 -10.56 -13.42 10.71
C TYR A 68 -10.09 -13.64 12.16
N ILE A 69 -9.78 -12.57 12.88
CA ILE A 69 -9.38 -12.66 14.29
C ILE A 69 -10.51 -13.26 15.15
N ARG A 70 -11.75 -12.81 14.95
CA ARG A 70 -12.92 -13.35 15.67
C ARG A 70 -13.07 -14.86 15.45
N ARG A 71 -12.98 -15.32 14.20
CA ARG A 71 -13.13 -16.74 13.84
C ARG A 71 -11.97 -17.58 14.35
N SER A 72 -10.73 -17.11 14.17
CA SER A 72 -9.52 -17.83 14.57
C SER A 72 -9.32 -17.86 16.10
N SER A 73 -9.97 -16.97 16.85
CA SER A 73 -9.82 -16.91 18.31
C SER A 73 -10.81 -17.79 19.07
N LYS A 74 -11.81 -18.40 18.41
CA LYS A 74 -12.79 -19.32 19.02
C LYS A 74 -13.41 -18.79 20.33
N GLY A 75 -13.69 -17.49 20.40
CA GLY A 75 -14.26 -16.85 21.59
C GLY A 75 -13.26 -16.37 22.64
N ARG A 76 -11.97 -16.67 22.51
CA ARG A 76 -10.91 -16.06 23.33
C ARG A 76 -10.62 -14.63 22.86
N ARG A 77 -10.19 -13.77 23.78
CA ARG A 77 -9.59 -12.46 23.45
C ARG A 77 -8.06 -12.61 23.31
N PRO A 78 -7.51 -12.62 22.08
CA PRO A 78 -6.06 -12.68 21.89
C PRO A 78 -5.39 -11.40 22.38
N SER A 79 -4.10 -11.49 22.75
CA SER A 79 -3.31 -10.30 23.10
C SER A 79 -3.02 -9.46 21.86
N ALA A 80 -2.68 -8.18 22.04
CA ALA A 80 -2.32 -7.30 20.93
C ALA A 80 -1.18 -7.88 20.08
N THR A 81 -0.14 -8.40 20.73
CA THR A 81 1.01 -9.05 20.07
C THR A 81 0.60 -10.31 19.29
N GLU A 82 -0.34 -11.09 19.81
CA GLU A 82 -0.85 -12.27 19.13
C GLU A 82 -1.68 -11.90 17.88
N VAL A 83 -2.54 -10.88 18.00
CA VAL A 83 -3.29 -10.34 16.86
C VAL A 83 -2.33 -9.88 15.78
N GLU A 84 -1.34 -9.06 16.14
CA GLU A 84 -0.36 -8.55 15.19
C GLU A 84 0.42 -9.68 14.51
N ARG A 85 0.87 -10.69 15.27
CA ARG A 85 1.56 -11.86 14.70
C ARG A 85 0.69 -12.60 13.68
N ARG A 86 -0.59 -12.87 14.00
CA ARG A 86 -1.53 -13.55 13.11
C ARG A 86 -1.82 -12.72 11.87
N VAL A 87 -2.07 -11.42 12.04
CA VAL A 87 -2.34 -10.48 10.95
C VAL A 87 -1.14 -10.34 10.00
N ASN A 88 0.08 -10.33 10.52
CA ASN A 88 1.28 -10.20 9.68
C ASN A 88 1.68 -11.52 8.99
N LYS A 89 1.50 -12.67 9.65
CA LYS A 89 2.00 -13.97 9.16
C LYS A 89 0.94 -14.85 8.51
N GLU A 90 -0.28 -14.89 9.04
CA GLU A 90 -1.29 -15.89 8.67
C GLU A 90 -2.40 -15.28 7.81
N PHE A 91 -2.76 -14.01 8.05
CA PHE A 91 -3.81 -13.34 7.29
C PHE A 91 -3.54 -13.25 5.78
N PRO A 92 -2.31 -12.94 5.30
CA PRO A 92 -2.03 -12.89 3.87
C PRO A 92 -2.30 -14.22 3.14
N ASP A 93 -2.08 -15.36 3.81
CA ASP A 93 -2.36 -16.69 3.23
C ASP A 93 -3.84 -17.08 3.36
N TRP A 94 -4.51 -16.60 4.41
CA TRP A 94 -5.93 -16.86 4.64
C TRP A 94 -6.84 -16.03 3.72
N PHE A 95 -6.46 -14.78 3.46
CA PHE A 95 -7.29 -13.81 2.74
C PHE A 95 -7.67 -14.29 1.33
N PRO A 96 -6.75 -14.74 0.45
CA PRO A 96 -7.12 -15.23 -0.87
C PRO A 96 -8.04 -16.45 -0.81
N LYS A 97 -7.79 -17.36 0.13
CA LYS A 97 -8.63 -18.56 0.33
C LYS A 97 -10.06 -18.20 0.76
N ARG A 98 -10.21 -17.13 1.54
CA ARG A 98 -11.52 -16.61 1.93
C ARG A 98 -12.22 -16.01 0.73
N ILE A 99 -11.56 -15.14 -0.02
CA ILE A 99 -12.16 -14.41 -1.14
C ILE A 99 -12.55 -15.34 -2.29
N MET A 100 -11.72 -16.34 -2.58
CA MET A 100 -11.96 -17.31 -3.67
C MET A 100 -12.91 -18.46 -3.27
N ASN A 101 -13.58 -18.37 -2.11
CA ASN A 101 -14.53 -19.40 -1.70
C ASN A 101 -15.88 -19.21 -2.41
N PRO A 102 -16.35 -20.19 -3.20
CA PRO A 102 -17.57 -20.07 -4.01
C PRO A 102 -18.85 -19.78 -3.21
N ASP A 103 -18.86 -20.09 -1.91
CA ASP A 103 -20.01 -19.82 -1.02
C ASP A 103 -20.22 -18.31 -0.77
N ILE A 104 -19.19 -17.48 -1.01
CA ILE A 104 -19.23 -16.03 -0.74
C ILE A 104 -18.77 -15.17 -1.93
N THR A 105 -18.19 -15.74 -2.98
CA THR A 105 -17.64 -15.01 -4.14
C THR A 105 -18.66 -14.06 -4.75
N ASN A 106 -19.92 -14.49 -4.92
CA ASN A 106 -20.97 -13.65 -5.52
C ASN A 106 -21.39 -12.43 -4.66
N THR A 107 -20.88 -12.31 -3.43
CA THR A 107 -21.16 -11.17 -2.52
C THR A 107 -19.97 -10.22 -2.40
N ILE A 108 -18.82 -10.56 -2.99
CA ILE A 108 -17.57 -9.84 -2.82
C ILE A 108 -17.35 -8.91 -4.01
N SER A 109 -16.88 -7.69 -3.73
CA SER A 109 -16.51 -6.73 -4.78
C SER A 109 -15.32 -7.22 -5.58
N THR A 110 -15.32 -6.98 -6.89
CA THR A 110 -14.20 -7.23 -7.80
C THR A 110 -12.88 -6.61 -7.30
N ASP A 111 -12.94 -5.46 -6.61
CA ASP A 111 -11.77 -4.83 -5.97
C ASP A 111 -11.08 -5.76 -4.95
N LEU A 112 -11.87 -6.53 -4.19
CA LEU A 112 -11.35 -7.47 -3.20
C LEU A 112 -10.79 -8.74 -3.86
N GLU A 113 -11.35 -9.16 -4.99
CA GLU A 113 -10.83 -10.26 -5.81
C GLU A 113 -9.45 -9.93 -6.37
N PHE A 114 -9.27 -8.73 -6.95
CA PHE A 114 -7.97 -8.26 -7.40
C PHE A 114 -6.97 -8.14 -6.25
N LEU A 115 -7.40 -7.64 -5.08
CA LEU A 115 -6.55 -7.61 -3.90
C LEU A 115 -6.11 -9.00 -3.43
N ALA A 116 -6.96 -10.01 -3.57
CA ALA A 116 -6.63 -11.39 -3.20
C ALA A 116 -5.56 -12.00 -4.13
N GLN A 117 -5.50 -11.59 -5.39
CA GLN A 117 -4.49 -12.04 -6.35
C GLN A 117 -3.10 -11.43 -6.07
N GLY A 118 -3.06 -10.27 -5.43
CA GLY A 118 -1.82 -9.57 -5.11
C GLY A 118 -1.31 -8.67 -6.24
N PRO A 119 -0.15 -8.03 -6.05
CA PRO A 119 0.37 -7.02 -6.98
C PRO A 119 0.89 -7.64 -8.28
N CYS A 120 0.79 -6.87 -9.37
CA CYS A 120 1.43 -7.21 -10.64
C CYS A 120 2.94 -7.42 -10.44
N PRO A 121 3.55 -8.42 -11.12
CA PRO A 121 4.99 -8.61 -11.10
C PRO A 121 5.80 -7.40 -11.53
N ASP A 122 5.25 -6.63 -12.45
CA ASP A 122 5.91 -5.49 -13.07
C ASP A 122 5.38 -4.18 -12.49
N ALA A 123 6.30 -3.32 -12.07
CA ALA A 123 6.04 -2.02 -11.52
C ALA A 123 6.57 -0.93 -12.45
N ARG A 124 5.96 0.26 -12.37
CA ARG A 124 6.36 1.45 -13.12
C ARG A 124 7.07 2.43 -12.20
N ARG A 125 8.19 2.97 -12.65
CA ARG A 125 8.94 4.05 -11.99
C ARG A 125 8.84 5.33 -12.82
N PHE A 126 8.73 6.45 -12.12
CA PHE A 126 8.65 7.78 -12.72
C PHE A 126 9.73 8.68 -12.12
N THR A 127 10.13 9.70 -12.88
CA THR A 127 11.15 10.67 -12.43
C THR A 127 10.53 11.89 -11.72
N ALA A 128 9.22 12.09 -11.86
CA ALA A 128 8.49 13.12 -11.15
C ALA A 128 7.01 12.73 -10.95
N TYR A 129 6.43 13.22 -9.85
CA TYR A 129 5.04 12.95 -9.49
C TYR A 129 4.39 14.18 -8.86
N ASN A 130 3.22 14.56 -9.35
CA ASN A 130 2.43 15.65 -8.80
C ASN A 130 1.35 15.07 -7.86
N ILE A 131 1.31 15.49 -6.61
CA ILE A 131 0.27 15.07 -5.65
C ILE A 131 0.04 16.17 -4.63
N ASN A 132 -1.22 16.43 -4.27
CA ASN A 132 -1.62 17.44 -3.28
C ASN A 132 -1.03 18.84 -3.57
N GLY A 133 -0.94 19.23 -4.84
CA GLY A 133 -0.33 20.50 -5.27
C GLY A 133 1.20 20.57 -5.21
N PHE A 134 1.89 19.49 -4.82
CA PHE A 134 3.35 19.40 -4.79
C PHE A 134 3.88 18.58 -5.97
N LYS A 135 5.08 18.92 -6.46
CA LYS A 135 5.79 18.18 -7.51
C LYS A 135 7.04 17.54 -6.95
N PHE A 136 6.99 16.25 -6.67
CA PHE A 136 8.14 15.47 -6.22
C PHE A 136 8.98 15.04 -7.42
N ARG A 137 10.29 14.97 -7.24
CA ARG A 137 11.25 14.58 -8.29
C ARG A 137 12.25 13.57 -7.74
N THR A 138 12.82 12.72 -8.59
CA THR A 138 13.97 11.92 -8.18
C THR A 138 15.19 12.82 -7.97
N LEU A 139 16.10 12.41 -7.09
CA LEU A 139 17.37 13.11 -6.85
C LEU A 139 18.13 13.40 -8.16
N SER A 140 18.17 12.41 -9.06
CA SER A 140 18.79 12.55 -10.38
C SER A 140 18.14 13.63 -11.24
N LYS A 141 16.82 13.80 -11.17
CA LYS A 141 16.08 14.80 -11.94
C LYS A 141 16.22 16.20 -11.36
N GLU A 142 16.53 16.27 -10.07
CA GLU A 142 16.70 17.52 -9.33
C GLU A 142 18.14 18.05 -9.36
N GLN A 143 19.11 17.24 -9.77
CA GLN A 143 20.50 17.67 -9.91
C GLN A 143 20.61 18.93 -10.79
N GLY A 144 21.17 20.01 -10.22
CA GLY A 144 21.29 21.32 -10.89
C GLY A 144 20.03 22.19 -10.87
N SER A 145 18.95 21.76 -10.22
CA SER A 145 17.75 22.59 -9.99
C SER A 145 17.96 23.55 -8.82
N GLN A 146 17.32 24.71 -8.86
CA GLN A 146 17.37 25.72 -7.79
C GLN A 146 16.53 25.33 -6.55
N THR A 147 15.53 24.47 -6.71
CA THR A 147 14.60 24.06 -5.64
C THR A 147 14.76 22.58 -5.34
N GLN A 148 14.61 22.19 -4.07
CA GLN A 148 14.65 20.80 -3.63
C GLN A 148 13.26 20.28 -3.21
N ASN A 149 12.83 19.16 -3.79
CA ASN A 149 11.61 18.44 -3.44
C ASN A 149 11.71 16.93 -3.76
N SER A 150 12.89 16.34 -3.57
CA SER A 150 13.18 14.93 -3.85
C SER A 150 13.03 13.97 -2.67
N GLY A 151 12.41 14.40 -1.57
CA GLY A 151 12.25 13.60 -0.36
C GLY A 151 10.78 13.26 -0.08
N VAL A 152 10.51 12.00 0.23
CA VAL A 152 9.28 11.55 0.87
C VAL A 152 9.67 10.74 2.10
N PHE A 153 8.95 10.91 3.21
CA PHE A 153 9.13 10.11 4.40
C PHE A 153 7.77 9.51 4.81
N LEU A 154 7.83 8.30 5.36
CA LEU A 154 6.67 7.60 5.91
C LEU A 154 6.82 7.57 7.43
N ILE A 155 5.81 8.04 8.14
CA ILE A 155 5.67 7.78 9.58
C ILE A 155 4.91 6.46 9.71
N SER A 156 5.52 5.48 10.38
CA SER A 156 4.91 4.17 10.61
C SER A 156 4.92 3.81 12.09
N ASP A 157 3.75 3.48 12.63
CA ASP A 157 3.62 2.88 13.95
C ASP A 157 3.76 1.36 13.82
N THR A 158 4.98 0.84 13.96
CA THR A 158 5.23 -0.61 13.98
C THR A 158 5.57 -1.06 15.40
N SER A 159 4.78 -1.97 15.98
CA SER A 159 5.16 -2.62 17.23
C SER A 159 6.27 -3.63 16.97
N CYS A 160 7.39 -3.49 17.68
CA CYS A 160 8.49 -4.42 17.59
C CYS A 160 8.13 -5.72 18.33
N ILE A 161 7.85 -6.79 17.58
CA ILE A 161 7.74 -8.13 18.16
C ILE A 161 9.13 -8.76 18.20
N ALA A 162 9.86 -8.55 19.28
CA ALA A 162 11.06 -9.34 19.55
C ALA A 162 10.65 -10.81 19.75
N SER A 163 11.14 -11.72 18.92
CA SER A 163 10.97 -13.15 19.15
C SER A 163 11.82 -13.58 20.34
N ASN A 164 11.24 -14.29 21.32
CA ASN A 164 11.95 -14.87 22.47
C ASN A 164 13.04 -15.91 22.12
N THR A 165 13.35 -16.12 20.84
CA THR A 165 14.32 -17.09 20.34
C THR A 165 15.78 -16.65 20.40
N ASN A 166 16.10 -15.42 20.83
CA ASN A 166 17.49 -14.98 21.06
C ASN A 166 17.77 -14.69 22.54
N ARG A 167 17.71 -15.72 23.39
CA ARG A 167 18.25 -15.70 24.76
C ARG A 167 19.64 -16.34 24.90
N ASN A 168 20.36 -16.55 23.80
CA ASN A 168 21.71 -17.10 23.83
C ASN A 168 22.71 -16.14 23.17
N ALA A 169 23.06 -15.06 23.87
CA ALA A 169 24.36 -14.41 23.71
C ALA A 169 24.71 -13.60 24.97
N ARG A 170 25.51 -14.25 25.82
CA ARG A 170 26.57 -13.70 26.69
C ARG A 170 26.15 -12.96 27.96
N GLN A 171 25.99 -13.78 29.01
CA GLN A 171 26.79 -13.56 30.21
C GLN A 171 28.23 -13.98 29.85
N ALA A 172 29.15 -13.03 29.85
CA ALA A 172 30.59 -13.21 29.93
C ALA A 172 31.11 -11.92 30.54
N ASP A 173 31.88 -12.05 31.62
CA ASP A 173 32.53 -10.98 32.38
C ASP A 173 33.37 -10.04 31.49
#